data_AF-W3XIL1-F1
#
_entry.id   AF-W3XIL1-F1
#
_cell.length_a   1.000
_cell.length_b   1.000
_cell.length_c   1.000
_cell.angle_alpha   90.00
_cell.angle_beta   90.00
_cell.angle_gamma   90.00
#
_symmetry.space_group_name_H-M   'P 1'
#
loop_
_entity.id
_entity.type
_entity.pdbx_description
1 polymer ?
#
loop_
_entity_poly.entity_id
_entity_poly.type
_entity_poly.pdbx_seq_one_letter_code
_entity_poly.pdbx_strand_id
1 'polypeptide(L)'
;MDGSIPTPIQTLVLLFTLDAVKSSICAFIIRRANVVQISASGIPPDSYSVTGTESGGILKGLNTIVYAYGDSLLFANLLGEMKNPSDFYRVLLMAVALVYAVYVFFGTFIYSYYGQYTYNPIVQGKPTSILMSRRKIAANAVAVMSSLIIAVLYANIGVKIIYVEVLHKLLGFPALRSQRGRWFWAGSIALYWTFVFLIAAFAPSFSYIISFLGAWIMLSYAFPALMALAYWMQKDIITADNQHISISGTSTSTNYGFQDWKRSFRRRPFFFAANILLFGSAFTLFGCGMYSAIVDALHQEKDGSRRGLTCKGPM
;
A
#
# COMPACT_ATOMS: atom_id res chain seq x y z
N MET A 1 18.10 28.11 5.47
CA MET A 1 17.83 26.84 4.78
C MET A 1 19.06 25.98 5.02
N ASP A 2 19.11 25.31 6.17
CA ASP A 2 20.27 24.49 6.50
C ASP A 2 20.23 23.22 5.65
N GLY A 3 21.26 23.03 4.82
CA GLY A 3 21.51 21.84 4.02
C GLY A 3 21.89 20.63 4.88
N SER A 4 21.26 20.45 6.03
CA SER A 4 21.37 19.22 6.80
C SER A 4 20.65 18.12 6.01
N ILE A 5 21.42 17.12 5.60
CA ILE A 5 20.93 15.85 5.04
C ILE A 5 19.69 15.41 5.84
N PRO A 6 18.56 15.10 5.19
CA PRO A 6 17.38 14.64 5.90
C PRO A 6 17.77 13.43 6.74
N THR A 7 17.47 13.47 8.03
CA THR A 7 17.65 12.28 8.88
C THR A 7 16.91 11.11 8.24
N PRO A 8 17.34 9.84 8.45
CA PRO A 8 16.68 8.68 7.84
C PRO A 8 15.15 8.65 8.07
N ILE A 9 14.69 9.24 9.18
CA ILE A 9 13.28 9.47 9.51
C ILE A 9 12.63 10.49 8.55
N GLN A 10 13.29 11.62 8.25
CA GLN A 10 12.79 12.59 7.27
C GLN A 10 12.69 11.98 5.87
N THR A 11 13.65 11.15 5.48
CA THR A 11 13.61 10.45 4.20
C THR A 11 12.42 9.52 4.16
N LEU A 12 12.22 8.66 5.17
CA LEU A 12 11.07 7.75 5.28
C LEU A 12 9.74 8.49 5.21
N VAL A 13 9.57 9.58 5.96
CA VAL A 13 8.35 10.39 5.93
C VAL A 13 8.12 11.03 4.56
N LEU A 14 9.18 11.47 3.88
CA LEU A 14 9.12 11.90 2.48
C LEU A 14 8.69 10.77 1.54
N LEU A 15 9.14 9.52 1.74
CA LEU A 15 8.69 8.38 0.92
C LEU A 15 7.19 8.17 1.05
N PHE A 16 6.70 8.06 2.28
CA PHE A 16 5.30 7.75 2.54
C PHE A 16 4.37 8.91 2.13
N THR A 17 4.80 10.16 2.30
CA THR A 17 4.06 11.33 1.82
C THR A 17 4.05 11.41 0.29
N LEU A 18 5.17 11.12 -0.39
CA LEU A 18 5.23 11.04 -1.84
C LEU A 18 4.33 9.93 -2.39
N ASP A 19 4.28 8.77 -1.74
CA ASP A 19 3.41 7.66 -2.13
C ASP A 19 1.92 8.01 -1.96
N ALA A 20 1.55 8.67 -0.87
CA ALA A 20 0.18 9.14 -0.64
C ALA A 20 -0.24 10.22 -1.65
N VAL A 21 0.65 11.18 -1.95
CA VAL A 21 0.41 12.22 -2.96
C VAL A 21 0.27 11.60 -4.36
N LYS A 22 1.15 10.66 -4.72
CA LYS A 22 1.10 9.92 -5.99
C LYS A 22 -0.22 9.17 -6.17
N SER A 23 -0.65 8.43 -5.14
CA SER A 23 -1.92 7.70 -5.17
C SER A 23 -3.12 8.66 -5.31
N SER A 24 -3.06 9.82 -4.66
CA SER A 24 -4.12 10.84 -4.72
C SER A 24 -4.21 11.55 -6.07
N ILE A 25 -3.07 11.85 -6.70
CA ILE A 25 -3.03 12.45 -8.04
C ILE A 25 -3.53 11.46 -9.10
N CYS A 26 -3.09 10.20 -9.02
CA CYS A 26 -3.53 9.15 -9.95
C CYS A 26 -5.05 8.92 -9.84
N ALA A 27 -5.56 8.82 -8.60
CA ALA A 27 -6.98 8.76 -8.30
C ALA A 27 -7.78 9.93 -8.87
N PHE A 28 -7.28 11.16 -8.74
CA PHE A 28 -7.94 12.36 -9.22
C PHE A 28 -8.01 12.44 -10.75
N ILE A 29 -6.89 12.14 -11.43
CA ILE A 29 -6.82 12.13 -12.90
C ILE A 29 -7.79 11.10 -13.47
N ILE A 30 -7.81 9.88 -12.91
CA ILE A 30 -8.68 8.81 -13.37
C ILE A 30 -10.15 9.13 -13.09
N ARG A 31 -10.48 9.73 -11.94
CA ARG A 31 -11.84 10.18 -11.65
C ARG A 31 -12.31 11.23 -12.67
N ARG A 32 -11.47 12.19 -13.03
CA ARG A 32 -11.80 13.18 -14.06
C ARG A 32 -11.96 12.53 -15.44
N ALA A 33 -11.10 11.60 -15.81
CA ALA A 33 -11.21 10.86 -17.07
C ALA A 33 -12.50 10.02 -17.13
N ASN A 34 -12.85 9.30 -16.06
CA ASN A 34 -14.07 8.49 -16.00
C ASN A 34 -15.34 9.35 -16.05
N VAL A 35 -15.40 10.49 -15.36
CA VAL A 35 -16.56 11.40 -15.41
C VAL A 35 -16.78 11.94 -16.82
N VAL A 36 -15.71 12.30 -17.53
CA VAL A 36 -15.81 12.80 -18.92
C VAL A 36 -16.29 11.71 -19.88
N GLN A 37 -15.89 10.45 -19.66
CA GLN A 37 -16.26 9.34 -20.55
C GLN A 37 -17.67 8.77 -20.27
N ILE A 38 -18.13 8.71 -19.01
CA ILE A 38 -19.52 8.34 -18.68
C ILE A 38 -20.50 9.34 -19.32
N SER A 39 -20.11 10.61 -19.40
CA SER A 39 -20.88 11.64 -20.10
C SER A 39 -20.89 11.48 -21.63
N ALA A 40 -19.96 10.71 -22.20
CA ALA A 40 -19.79 10.54 -23.64
C ALA A 40 -20.33 9.20 -24.19
N SER A 41 -20.33 8.12 -23.39
CA SER A 41 -20.71 6.76 -23.86
C SER A 41 -22.08 6.27 -23.40
N GLY A 42 -22.81 7.06 -22.59
CA GLY A 42 -24.06 6.60 -21.96
C GLY A 42 -23.82 5.56 -20.86
N ILE A 43 -24.80 5.39 -19.98
CA ILE A 43 -24.72 4.49 -18.82
C ILE A 43 -25.02 3.05 -19.29
N PRO A 44 -24.07 2.09 -19.20
CA PRO A 44 -24.36 0.69 -19.48
C PRO A 44 -25.16 0.05 -18.33
N PRO A 45 -25.96 -1.00 -18.62
CA PRO A 45 -26.70 -1.73 -17.59
C PRO A 45 -25.76 -2.39 -16.56
N ASP A 46 -26.21 -2.39 -15.30
CA ASP A 46 -25.44 -2.62 -14.05
C ASP A 46 -24.71 -3.97 -13.95
N SER A 47 -24.91 -4.89 -14.89
CA SER A 47 -24.40 -6.26 -14.86
C SER A 47 -23.03 -6.45 -15.53
N TYR A 48 -22.52 -5.48 -16.28
CA TYR A 48 -21.25 -5.60 -17.03
C TYR A 48 -20.25 -4.47 -16.80
N SER A 49 -20.63 -3.45 -16.02
CA SER A 49 -19.72 -2.37 -15.70
C SER A 49 -18.79 -2.81 -14.56
N VAL A 50 -17.48 -2.83 -14.84
CA VAL A 50 -16.46 -3.01 -13.78
C VAL A 50 -16.46 -1.83 -12.80
N THR A 51 -17.15 -0.76 -13.18
CA THR A 51 -17.50 0.38 -12.34
C THR A 51 -19.02 0.46 -12.29
N GLY A 52 -19.65 -0.17 -11.28
CA GLY A 52 -21.03 0.18 -10.95
C GLY A 52 -21.15 1.70 -10.84
N THR A 53 -22.29 2.23 -11.27
CA THR A 53 -22.68 3.66 -11.14
C THR A 53 -22.74 4.11 -9.68
N GLU A 54 -22.61 3.17 -8.76
CA GLU A 54 -22.57 3.32 -7.32
C GLU A 54 -21.16 3.69 -6.82
N SER A 55 -21.10 4.48 -5.76
CA SER A 55 -19.85 4.89 -5.08
C SER A 55 -18.87 3.74 -4.79
N GLY A 56 -19.36 2.49 -4.67
CA GLY A 56 -18.56 1.29 -4.47
C GLY A 56 -17.57 0.97 -5.60
N GLY A 57 -17.96 1.13 -6.88
CA GLY A 57 -17.08 0.83 -8.01
C GLY A 57 -15.83 1.74 -8.06
N ILE A 58 -16.04 3.02 -7.74
CA ILE A 58 -14.96 4.01 -7.66
C ILE A 58 -14.01 3.69 -6.50
N LEU A 59 -14.55 3.38 -5.32
CA LEU A 59 -13.75 3.04 -4.13
C LEU A 59 -12.91 1.77 -4.35
N LYS A 60 -13.49 0.76 -5.01
CA LYS A 60 -12.78 -0.47 -5.39
C LYS A 60 -11.62 -0.20 -6.35
N GLY A 61 -11.83 0.63 -7.36
CA GLY A 61 -10.78 1.07 -8.28
C GLY A 61 -9.66 1.82 -7.56
N LEU A 62 -10.02 2.73 -6.65
CA LEU A 62 -9.07 3.47 -5.82
C LEU A 62 -8.22 2.54 -4.95
N ASN A 63 -8.84 1.60 -4.24
CA ASN A 63 -8.11 0.65 -3.39
C ASN A 63 -7.14 -0.22 -4.22
N THR A 64 -7.52 -0.56 -5.45
CA THR A 64 -6.67 -1.35 -6.36
C THR A 64 -5.43 -0.57 -6.79
N ILE A 65 -5.59 0.74 -7.08
CA ILE A 65 -4.47 1.63 -7.39
C ILE A 65 -3.52 1.76 -6.20
N VAL A 66 -4.10 1.90 -5.01
CA VAL A 66 -3.35 2.05 -3.75
C VAL A 66 -2.54 0.80 -3.45
N TYR A 67 -3.14 -0.37 -3.64
CA TYR A 67 -2.45 -1.65 -3.54
C TYR A 67 -1.27 -1.72 -4.52
N ALA A 68 -1.45 -1.28 -5.77
CA ALA A 68 -0.40 -1.28 -6.79
C ALA A 68 0.77 -0.33 -6.47
N TYR A 69 0.60 0.60 -5.53
CA TYR A 69 1.65 1.49 -5.03
C TYR A 69 2.04 1.19 -3.57
N GLY A 70 1.59 0.06 -3.03
CA GLY A 70 1.76 -0.35 -1.63
C GLY A 70 3.13 -0.91 -1.25
N ASP A 71 4.15 -0.79 -2.11
CA ASP A 71 5.48 -1.38 -1.91
C ASP A 71 6.36 -0.62 -0.91
N SER A 72 5.83 0.45 -0.31
CA SER A 72 6.56 1.35 0.59
C SER A 72 7.18 0.66 1.82
N LEU A 73 6.61 -0.47 2.24
CA LEU A 73 7.12 -1.31 3.33
C LEU A 73 8.48 -1.95 3.01
N LEU A 74 8.77 -2.20 1.72
CA LEU A 74 10.04 -2.78 1.29
C LEU A 74 11.20 -1.77 1.39
N PHE A 75 10.91 -0.47 1.28
CA PHE A 75 11.93 0.57 1.28
C PHE A 75 12.77 0.61 2.55
N ALA A 76 12.18 0.32 3.71
CA ALA A 76 12.93 0.26 4.97
C ALA A 76 13.98 -0.86 4.97
N ASN A 77 13.64 -2.01 4.38
CA ASN A 77 14.56 -3.15 4.27
C ASN A 77 15.66 -2.88 3.22
N LEU A 78 15.29 -2.28 2.09
CA LEU A 78 16.26 -1.91 1.05
C LEU A 78 17.23 -0.81 1.51
N LEU A 79 16.73 0.18 2.25
CA LEU A 79 17.56 1.26 2.79
C LEU A 79 18.63 0.71 3.75
N GLY A 80 18.29 -0.32 4.53
CA GLY A 80 19.23 -0.99 5.45
C GLY A 80 20.33 -1.78 4.75
N GLU A 81 20.13 -2.18 3.50
CA GLU A 81 21.10 -2.96 2.71
C GLU A 81 22.00 -2.07 1.83
N MET A 82 21.69 -0.77 1.69
CA MET A 82 22.48 0.13 0.85
C MET A 82 23.78 0.58 1.50
N LYS A 83 24.89 0.50 0.75
CA LYS A 83 26.20 1.00 1.16
C LYS A 83 26.19 2.50 1.51
N ASN A 84 25.50 3.30 0.70
CA ASN A 84 25.35 4.75 0.89
C ASN A 84 23.85 5.11 1.01
N PRO A 85 23.34 5.39 2.21
CA PRO A 85 21.92 5.71 2.40
C PRO A 85 21.53 7.10 1.88
N SER A 86 22.49 8.01 1.69
CA SER A 86 22.25 9.38 1.21
C SER A 86 21.73 9.44 -0.22
N ASP A 87 22.04 8.45 -1.06
CA ASP A 87 21.66 8.43 -2.48
C ASP A 87 20.25 7.85 -2.70
N PHE A 88 19.63 7.31 -1.66
CA PHE A 88 18.35 6.59 -1.74
C PHE A 88 17.23 7.44 -2.34
N TYR A 89 17.13 8.71 -1.96
CA TYR A 89 16.04 9.59 -2.41
C TYR A 89 16.06 9.84 -3.93
N ARG A 90 17.26 9.90 -4.55
CA ARG A 90 17.41 10.12 -6.00
C ARG A 90 16.96 8.90 -6.78
N VAL A 91 17.41 7.72 -6.34
CA VAL A 91 17.05 6.43 -6.95
C VAL A 91 15.54 6.20 -6.81
N LEU A 92 14.97 6.49 -5.64
CA LEU A 92 13.54 6.38 -5.41
C LEU A 92 12.74 7.28 -6.36
N LEU A 93 13.09 8.57 -6.48
CA LEU A 93 12.35 9.49 -7.35
C LEU A 93 12.36 9.02 -8.82
N MET A 94 13.51 8.54 -9.30
CA MET A 94 13.62 7.99 -10.66
C MET A 94 12.78 6.72 -10.83
N ALA A 95 12.83 5.79 -9.87
CA ALA A 95 12.06 4.55 -9.91
C ALA A 95 10.55 4.83 -9.89
N VAL A 96 10.10 5.74 -9.01
CA VAL A 96 8.69 6.13 -8.91
C VAL A 96 8.21 6.81 -10.19
N ALA A 97 9.01 7.69 -10.79
CA ALA A 97 8.66 8.34 -12.05
C ALA A 97 8.52 7.32 -13.19
N LEU A 98 9.41 6.32 -13.25
CA LEU A 98 9.36 5.25 -14.25
C LEU A 98 8.10 4.39 -14.07
N VAL A 99 7.83 3.91 -12.85
CA VAL A 99 6.65 3.08 -12.57
C VAL A 99 5.37 3.85 -12.88
N TYR A 100 5.30 5.13 -12.49
CA TYR A 100 4.17 5.98 -12.80
C TYR A 100 3.94 6.13 -14.31
N ALA A 101 5.00 6.40 -15.09
CA ALA A 101 4.91 6.53 -16.54
C ALA A 101 4.41 5.23 -17.20
N VAL A 102 4.93 4.08 -16.77
CA VAL A 102 4.51 2.77 -17.27
C VAL A 102 3.05 2.49 -16.93
N TYR A 103 2.61 2.75 -15.70
CA TYR A 103 1.23 2.51 -15.27
C TYR A 103 0.22 3.38 -16.02
N VAL A 104 0.50 4.68 -16.17
CA VAL A 104 -0.38 5.59 -16.91
C VAL A 104 -0.43 5.23 -18.39
N PHE A 105 0.72 4.90 -19.00
CA PHE A 105 0.79 4.49 -20.40
C PHE A 105 -0.03 3.22 -20.65
N PHE A 106 0.22 2.14 -19.92
CA PHE A 106 -0.50 0.87 -20.12
C PHE A 106 -1.97 0.96 -19.73
N GLY A 107 -2.30 1.68 -18.64
CA GLY A 107 -3.68 1.90 -18.22
C GLY A 107 -4.49 2.61 -19.30
N THR A 108 -3.96 3.70 -19.86
CA THR A 108 -4.61 4.46 -20.94
C THR A 108 -4.70 3.66 -22.23
N PHE A 109 -3.61 2.97 -22.60
CA PHE A 109 -3.55 2.14 -23.81
C PHE A 109 -4.64 1.06 -23.78
N ILE A 110 -4.71 0.26 -22.71
CA ILE A 110 -5.65 -0.87 -22.62
C ILE A 110 -7.10 -0.36 -22.56
N TYR A 111 -7.34 0.72 -21.80
CA TYR A 111 -8.66 1.33 -21.71
C TYR A 111 -9.14 1.87 -23.07
N SER A 112 -8.25 2.38 -23.93
CA SER A 112 -8.60 2.80 -25.29
C SER A 112 -9.07 1.66 -26.20
N TYR A 113 -8.65 0.41 -25.95
CA TYR A 113 -9.06 -0.75 -26.77
C TYR A 113 -10.30 -1.46 -26.24
N TYR A 114 -10.40 -1.64 -24.91
CA TYR A 114 -11.48 -2.40 -24.28
C TYR A 114 -12.61 -1.51 -23.73
N GLY A 115 -12.35 -0.22 -23.54
CA GLY A 115 -13.29 0.71 -22.94
C GLY A 115 -13.81 0.22 -21.59
N GLN A 116 -15.11 0.40 -21.39
CA GLN A 116 -15.84 -0.02 -20.17
C GLN A 116 -15.86 -1.54 -19.91
N TYR A 117 -15.52 -2.38 -20.89
CA TYR A 117 -15.51 -3.84 -20.78
C TYR A 117 -14.14 -4.41 -20.35
N THR A 118 -13.30 -3.58 -19.72
CA THR A 118 -11.99 -4.00 -19.21
C THR A 118 -12.15 -4.90 -17.99
N TYR A 119 -11.60 -6.12 -18.02
CA TYR A 119 -11.63 -7.05 -16.89
C TYR A 119 -10.38 -6.92 -16.00
N ASN A 120 -10.53 -7.12 -14.70
CA ASN A 120 -9.42 -7.28 -13.77
C ASN A 120 -9.35 -8.74 -13.28
N PRO A 121 -8.25 -9.47 -13.50
CA PRO A 121 -7.03 -9.09 -14.24
C PRO A 121 -7.21 -9.12 -15.77
N ILE A 122 -6.50 -8.23 -16.47
CA ILE A 122 -6.67 -7.94 -17.92
C ILE A 122 -6.48 -9.16 -18.80
N VAL A 123 -5.61 -10.08 -18.39
CA VAL A 123 -5.35 -11.35 -19.09
C VAL A 123 -6.59 -12.22 -19.23
N GLN A 124 -7.62 -12.03 -18.38
CA GLN A 124 -8.88 -12.78 -18.41
C GLN A 124 -9.94 -12.23 -19.38
N GLY A 125 -9.73 -11.05 -19.98
CA GLY A 125 -10.67 -10.50 -20.96
C GLY A 125 -10.89 -11.44 -22.15
N LYS A 126 -12.01 -11.37 -22.87
CA LYS A 126 -12.23 -12.22 -24.07
C LYS A 126 -11.28 -11.79 -25.21
N PRO A 127 -10.59 -12.72 -25.92
CA PRO A 127 -9.76 -12.35 -27.05
C PRO A 127 -10.61 -11.99 -28.28
N THR A 128 -10.37 -10.82 -28.86
CA THR A 128 -11.09 -10.35 -30.05
C THR A 128 -10.57 -10.99 -31.36
N SER A 129 -9.37 -11.59 -31.35
CA SER A 129 -8.78 -12.27 -32.52
C SER A 129 -7.88 -13.47 -32.16
N ILE A 130 -7.74 -14.41 -33.09
CA ILE A 130 -6.94 -15.65 -32.93
C ILE A 130 -5.45 -15.33 -32.69
N LEU A 131 -4.92 -14.30 -33.35
CA LEU A 131 -3.53 -13.85 -33.16
C LEU A 131 -3.31 -13.31 -31.73
N MET A 132 -4.33 -12.65 -31.18
CA MET A 132 -4.31 -12.15 -29.80
C MET A 132 -4.37 -13.30 -28.80
N SER A 133 -5.09 -14.39 -29.09
CA SER A 133 -5.10 -15.59 -28.23
C SER A 133 -3.71 -16.21 -28.06
N ARG A 134 -2.90 -16.32 -29.13
CA ARG A 134 -1.52 -16.82 -29.03
C ARG A 134 -0.62 -15.91 -28.19
N ARG A 135 -0.74 -14.59 -28.37
CA ARG A 135 -0.01 -13.60 -27.56
C ARG A 135 -0.44 -13.62 -26.09
N LYS A 136 -1.70 -13.90 -25.80
CA LYS A 136 -2.22 -14.03 -24.43
C LYS A 136 -1.67 -15.25 -23.71
N ILE A 137 -1.50 -16.38 -24.40
CA ILE A 137 -0.88 -17.57 -23.79
C ILE A 137 0.57 -17.25 -23.39
N ALA A 138 1.34 -16.61 -24.28
CA ALA A 138 2.70 -16.20 -23.97
C ALA A 138 2.74 -15.17 -22.82
N ALA A 139 1.87 -14.17 -22.84
CA ALA A 139 1.77 -13.18 -21.78
C ALA A 139 1.36 -13.80 -20.43
N ASN A 140 0.46 -14.78 -20.45
CA ASN A 140 0.04 -15.50 -19.23
C ASN A 140 1.18 -16.36 -18.68
N ALA A 141 1.96 -17.02 -19.53
CA ALA A 141 3.14 -17.77 -19.10
C ALA A 141 4.19 -16.85 -18.44
N VAL A 142 4.47 -15.69 -19.04
CA VAL A 142 5.38 -14.69 -18.46
C VAL A 142 4.81 -14.13 -17.15
N ALA A 143 3.51 -13.84 -17.09
CA ALA A 143 2.85 -13.33 -15.88
C ALA A 143 2.88 -14.34 -14.73
N VAL A 144 2.71 -15.63 -15.01
CA VAL A 144 2.83 -16.69 -14.00
C VAL A 144 4.27 -16.77 -13.49
N MET A 145 5.26 -16.74 -14.39
CA MET A 145 6.67 -16.76 -14.00
C MET A 145 7.07 -15.55 -13.17
N SER A 146 6.68 -14.34 -13.58
CA SER A 146 6.98 -13.12 -12.83
C SER A 146 6.30 -13.12 -11.47
N SER A 147 5.04 -13.57 -11.40
CA SER A 147 4.30 -13.66 -10.14
C SER A 147 4.90 -14.68 -9.19
N LEU A 148 5.44 -15.79 -9.69
CA LEU A 148 6.11 -16.80 -8.87
C LEU A 148 7.41 -16.27 -8.25
N ILE A 149 8.22 -15.55 -9.05
CA ILE A 149 9.44 -14.90 -8.54
C ILE A 149 9.10 -13.89 -7.43
N ILE A 150 8.08 -13.04 -7.67
CA ILE A 150 7.62 -12.05 -6.70
C ILE A 150 7.06 -12.73 -5.44
N ALA A 151 6.28 -13.80 -5.58
CA ALA A 151 5.73 -14.55 -4.45
C ALA A 151 6.83 -15.13 -3.55
N VAL A 152 7.86 -15.75 -4.14
CA VAL A 152 8.99 -16.30 -3.38
C VAL A 152 9.79 -15.20 -2.69
N LEU A 153 10.04 -14.08 -3.37
CA LEU A 153 10.76 -12.94 -2.80
C LEU A 153 10.03 -12.37 -1.59
N TYR A 154 8.74 -12.07 -1.73
CA TYR A 154 7.95 -11.50 -0.64
C TYR A 154 7.71 -12.49 0.50
N ALA A 155 7.54 -13.78 0.21
CA ALA A 155 7.44 -14.81 1.24
C ALA A 155 8.72 -14.87 2.10
N ASN A 156 9.90 -14.84 1.47
CA ASN A 156 11.18 -14.89 2.19
C ASN A 156 11.39 -13.67 3.09
N ILE A 157 11.08 -12.47 2.59
CA ILE A 157 11.19 -11.23 3.37
C ILE A 157 10.15 -11.21 4.50
N GLY A 158 8.90 -11.58 4.20
CA GLY A 158 7.81 -11.62 5.18
C GLY A 158 8.08 -12.58 6.33
N VAL A 159 8.48 -13.82 6.03
CA VAL A 159 8.79 -14.82 7.08
C VAL A 159 9.99 -14.39 7.92
N LYS A 160 11.01 -13.76 7.32
CA LYS A 160 12.14 -13.21 8.08
C LYS A 160 11.69 -12.15 9.08
N ILE A 161 10.82 -11.23 8.68
CA ILE A 161 10.30 -10.18 9.56
C ILE A 161 9.48 -10.79 10.70
N ILE A 162 8.58 -11.73 10.40
CA ILE A 162 7.76 -12.42 11.42
C ILE A 162 8.66 -13.17 12.41
N TYR A 163 9.69 -13.86 11.92
CA TYR A 163 10.58 -14.62 12.79
C TYR A 163 11.39 -13.71 13.72
N VAL A 164 11.95 -12.62 13.20
CA VAL A 164 12.78 -11.69 13.99
C VAL A 164 11.93 -10.88 14.97
N GLU A 165 10.82 -10.30 14.53
CA GLU A 165 10.01 -9.42 15.36
C GLU A 165 9.09 -10.19 16.32
N VAL A 166 8.49 -11.29 15.88
CA VAL A 166 7.50 -12.03 16.69
C VAL A 166 8.15 -13.20 17.42
N LEU A 167 8.87 -14.08 16.72
CA LEU A 167 9.41 -15.28 17.38
C LEU A 167 10.63 -14.94 18.25
N HIS A 168 11.55 -14.11 17.77
CA HIS A 168 12.77 -13.82 18.51
C HIS A 168 12.57 -12.77 19.61
N LYS A 169 11.96 -11.61 19.30
CA LYS A 169 11.78 -10.53 20.29
C LYS A 169 10.64 -10.74 21.27
N LEU A 170 9.48 -11.25 20.83
CA LEU A 170 8.30 -11.42 21.69
C LEU A 170 8.27 -12.77 22.42
N LEU A 171 8.70 -13.85 21.76
CA LEU A 171 8.59 -15.21 22.28
C LEU A 171 9.94 -15.82 22.74
N GLY A 172 11.05 -15.10 22.59
CA GLY A 172 12.37 -15.52 23.08
C GLY A 172 12.96 -16.75 22.36
N PHE A 173 12.52 -17.06 21.14
CA PHE A 173 13.04 -18.21 20.39
C PHE A 173 14.56 -18.09 20.11
N PRO A 174 15.31 -19.21 20.09
CA PRO A 174 16.74 -19.22 19.84
C PRO A 174 17.09 -18.59 18.50
N ALA A 175 18.16 -17.81 18.47
CA ALA A 175 18.62 -17.10 17.27
C ALA A 175 18.78 -18.04 16.06
N LEU A 176 18.52 -17.52 14.84
CA LEU A 176 18.53 -18.29 13.58
C LEU A 176 19.84 -19.08 13.35
N ARG A 177 20.95 -18.66 13.97
CA ARG A 177 22.26 -19.33 13.86
C ARG A 177 22.31 -20.69 14.58
N SER A 178 21.37 -20.99 15.47
CA SER A 178 21.27 -22.26 16.17
C SER A 178 20.66 -23.35 15.27
N GLN A 179 21.12 -24.60 15.42
CA GLN A 179 20.54 -25.76 14.71
C GLN A 179 19.03 -25.89 14.95
N ARG A 180 18.57 -25.60 16.17
CA ARG A 180 17.13 -25.62 16.50
C ARG A 180 16.37 -24.49 15.80
N GLY A 181 17.00 -23.33 15.64
CA GLY A 181 16.42 -22.16 14.95
C GLY A 181 16.12 -22.43 13.48
N ARG A 182 16.97 -23.21 12.79
CA ARG A 182 16.76 -23.60 11.38
C ARG A 182 15.50 -24.45 11.16
N TRP A 183 15.21 -25.39 12.06
CA TRP A 183 14.00 -26.21 11.99
C TRP A 183 12.73 -25.39 12.22
N PHE A 184 12.75 -24.48 13.22
CA PHE A 184 11.63 -23.57 13.46
C PHE A 184 11.41 -22.60 12.28
N TRP A 185 12.49 -22.15 11.64
CA TRP A 185 12.40 -21.31 10.45
C TRP A 185 11.76 -22.07 9.28
N ALA A 186 12.19 -23.30 8.99
CA ALA A 186 11.56 -24.13 7.95
C ALA A 186 10.06 -24.37 8.24
N GLY A 187 9.70 -24.63 9.50
CA GLY A 187 8.31 -24.75 9.94
C GLY A 187 7.50 -23.47 9.71
N SER A 188 8.07 -22.29 10.00
CA SER A 188 7.40 -21.01 9.78
C SER A 188 7.13 -20.73 8.29
N ILE A 189 7.99 -21.18 7.38
CA ILE A 189 7.77 -21.06 5.93
C ILE A 189 6.59 -21.93 5.50
N ALA A 190 6.58 -23.21 5.92
CA ALA A 190 5.48 -24.13 5.58
C ALA A 190 4.13 -23.62 6.12
N LEU A 191 4.13 -23.11 7.35
CA LEU A 191 2.96 -22.50 7.98
C LEU A 191 2.49 -21.26 7.20
N TYR A 192 3.41 -20.36 6.83
CA TYR A 192 3.09 -19.18 6.02
C TYR A 192 2.41 -19.55 4.69
N TRP A 193 2.97 -20.50 3.94
CA TRP A 193 2.38 -20.95 2.69
C TRP A 193 1.02 -21.61 2.88
N THR A 194 0.83 -22.33 3.99
CA THR A 194 -0.46 -22.91 4.35
C THR A 194 -1.51 -21.81 4.58
N PHE A 195 -1.16 -20.75 5.31
CA PHE A 195 -2.06 -19.61 5.52
C PHE A 195 -2.42 -18.91 4.21
N VAL A 196 -1.45 -18.67 3.33
CA VAL A 196 -1.70 -18.05 2.03
C VAL A 196 -2.62 -18.92 1.17
N PHE A 197 -2.38 -20.24 1.15
CA PHE A 197 -3.23 -21.18 0.41
C PHE A 197 -4.67 -21.18 0.91
N LEU A 198 -4.87 -21.16 2.24
CA LEU A 198 -6.20 -21.06 2.83
C LEU A 198 -6.91 -19.77 2.40
N ILE A 199 -6.25 -18.62 2.53
CA ILE A 199 -6.83 -17.33 2.12
C ILE A 199 -7.21 -17.34 0.64
N ALA A 200 -6.35 -17.89 -0.23
CA ALA A 200 -6.61 -18.02 -1.65
C ALA A 200 -7.81 -18.95 -1.95
N ALA A 201 -7.98 -20.04 -1.19
CA ALA A 201 -9.09 -20.97 -1.37
C ALA A 201 -10.44 -20.41 -0.88
N PHE A 202 -10.43 -19.51 0.11
CA PHE A 202 -11.64 -18.86 0.62
C PHE A 202 -12.08 -17.65 -0.21
N ALA A 203 -11.17 -17.02 -0.95
CA ALA A 203 -11.46 -15.76 -1.59
C ALA A 203 -12.44 -15.91 -2.79
N PRO A 204 -13.53 -15.12 -2.85
CA PRO A 204 -14.56 -15.23 -3.89
C PRO A 204 -14.10 -14.68 -5.25
N SER A 205 -13.24 -13.65 -5.24
CA SER A 205 -12.66 -13.07 -6.44
C SER A 205 -11.32 -12.38 -6.17
N PHE A 206 -10.45 -12.37 -7.17
CA PHE A 206 -9.12 -11.74 -7.08
C PHE A 206 -9.22 -10.21 -6.83
N SER A 207 -10.13 -9.54 -7.51
CA SER A 207 -10.36 -8.10 -7.36
C SER A 207 -10.81 -7.73 -5.94
N TYR A 208 -11.58 -8.59 -5.26
CA TYR A 208 -11.95 -8.37 -3.87
C TYR A 208 -10.73 -8.39 -2.94
N ILE A 209 -9.85 -9.40 -3.06
CA ILE A 209 -8.65 -9.50 -2.22
C ILE A 209 -7.77 -8.26 -2.38
N ILE A 210 -7.56 -7.82 -3.63
CA ILE A 210 -6.73 -6.64 -3.90
C ILE A 210 -7.34 -5.38 -3.28
N SER A 211 -8.66 -5.18 -3.42
CA SER A 211 -9.30 -4.00 -2.84
C SER A 211 -9.29 -4.04 -1.31
N PHE A 212 -9.43 -5.22 -0.70
CA PHE A 212 -9.31 -5.41 0.75
C PHE A 212 -7.88 -5.13 1.25
N LEU A 213 -6.86 -5.70 0.60
CA LEU A 213 -5.45 -5.45 0.93
C LEU A 213 -5.07 -3.99 0.69
N GLY A 214 -5.57 -3.37 -0.38
CA GLY A 214 -5.36 -1.95 -0.66
C GLY A 214 -5.90 -1.05 0.46
N ALA A 215 -7.06 -1.39 1.04
CA ALA A 215 -7.57 -0.69 2.22
C ALA A 215 -6.61 -0.83 3.40
N TRP A 216 -6.13 -2.04 3.72
CA TRP A 216 -5.17 -2.26 4.81
C TRP A 216 -3.87 -1.46 4.68
N ILE A 217 -3.34 -1.37 3.46
CA ILE A 217 -2.12 -0.60 3.18
C ILE A 217 -2.35 0.90 3.47
N MET A 218 -3.58 1.42 3.37
CA MET A 218 -3.88 2.79 3.79
C MET A 218 -3.61 3.05 5.26
N LEU A 219 -3.87 2.07 6.12
CA LEU A 219 -3.54 2.18 7.54
C LEU A 219 -2.02 2.26 7.76
N SER A 220 -1.25 1.56 6.94
CA SER A 220 0.22 1.64 6.98
C SER A 220 0.75 3.02 6.62
N TYR A 221 0.04 3.84 5.85
CA TYR A 221 0.41 5.25 5.61
C TYR A 221 0.12 6.17 6.80
N ALA A 222 -0.86 5.83 7.64
CA ALA A 222 -1.22 6.62 8.81
C ALA A 222 -0.11 6.58 9.89
N PHE A 223 0.54 5.43 10.07
CA PHE A 223 1.52 5.24 11.13
C PHE A 223 2.79 6.10 10.98
N PRO A 224 3.46 6.17 9.81
CA PRO A 224 4.59 7.08 9.58
C PRO A 224 4.21 8.55 9.72
N ALA A 225 3.00 8.96 9.32
CA ALA A 225 2.53 10.34 9.47
C ALA A 225 2.42 10.74 10.95
N LEU A 226 1.89 9.83 11.78
CA LEU A 226 1.81 10.02 13.23
C LEU A 226 3.20 10.02 13.87
N MET A 227 4.08 9.11 13.46
CA MET A 227 5.46 9.02 13.97
C MET A 227 6.28 10.28 13.62
N ALA A 228 6.09 10.82 12.41
CA ALA A 228 6.70 12.09 12.00
C ALA A 228 6.30 13.22 12.95
N LEU A 229 5.00 13.34 13.25
CA LEU A 229 4.47 14.38 14.13
C LEU A 229 5.06 14.25 15.54
N ALA A 230 5.08 13.04 16.08
CA ALA A 230 5.67 12.76 17.39
C ALA A 230 7.17 13.09 17.45
N TYR A 231 7.93 12.71 16.42
CA TYR A 231 9.37 12.97 16.34
C TYR A 231 9.69 14.47 16.31
N TRP A 232 8.99 15.24 15.47
CA TRP A 232 9.23 16.69 15.39
C TRP A 232 8.82 17.41 16.67
N MET A 233 7.74 16.96 17.32
CA MET A 233 7.34 17.47 18.63
C MET A 233 8.42 17.23 19.68
N GLN A 234 8.95 16.00 19.78
CA GLN A 234 10.04 15.69 20.71
C GLN A 234 11.29 16.53 20.42
N LYS A 235 11.65 16.69 19.15
CA LYS A 235 12.81 17.51 18.74
C LYS A 235 12.63 18.98 19.13
N ASP A 236 11.45 19.53 18.95
CA ASP A 236 11.16 20.92 19.31
C ASP A 236 11.20 21.15 20.83
N ILE A 237 10.75 20.16 21.62
CA ILE A 237 10.81 20.16 23.08
C ILE A 237 12.28 20.10 23.55
N ILE A 238 13.06 19.14 23.06
CA ILE A 238 14.48 18.98 23.42
C ILE A 238 15.28 20.24 23.06
N THR A 239 15.00 20.84 21.90
CA THR A 239 15.67 22.08 21.49
C THR A 239 15.32 23.26 22.40
N ALA A 240 14.06 23.34 22.85
CA ALA A 240 13.64 24.38 23.79
C ALA A 240 14.26 24.18 25.17
N ASP A 241 14.35 22.95 25.67
CA ASP A 241 14.94 22.64 26.97
C ASP A 241 16.46 22.92 26.97
N ASN A 242 17.17 22.55 25.90
CA ASN A 242 18.60 22.88 25.74
C ASN A 242 18.86 24.40 25.78
N GLN A 243 17.95 25.21 25.21
CA GLN A 243 18.03 26.67 25.29
C GLN A 243 17.81 27.17 26.73
N HIS A 244 16.85 26.61 27.46
CA HIS A 244 16.61 26.96 28.86
C HIS A 244 17.79 26.59 29.76
N ILE A 245 18.38 25.40 29.58
CA ILE A 245 19.56 24.96 30.35
C ILE A 245 20.76 25.90 30.11
N SER A 246 20.98 26.34 28.87
CA SER A 246 22.07 27.26 28.53
C SER A 246 21.96 28.65 29.19
N ILE A 247 20.74 29.06 29.56
CA ILE A 247 20.45 30.39 30.12
C ILE A 247 20.32 30.33 31.66
N SER A 248 19.68 29.29 32.19
CA SER A 248 19.28 29.22 33.60
C SER A 248 20.09 28.22 34.43
N GLY A 249 20.90 27.36 33.81
CA GLY A 249 21.74 26.36 34.50
C GLY A 249 20.96 25.24 35.21
N THR A 250 19.63 25.24 35.12
CA THR A 250 18.74 24.26 35.73
C THR A 250 17.90 23.59 34.65
N SER A 251 17.78 22.26 34.71
CA SER A 251 16.89 21.49 33.83
C SER A 251 15.46 21.60 34.37
N THR A 252 14.56 22.15 33.56
CA THR A 252 13.13 22.10 33.86
C THR A 252 12.61 20.70 33.56
N SER A 253 11.97 20.05 34.55
CA SER A 253 11.27 18.78 34.34
C SER A 253 10.27 18.92 33.19
N THR A 254 10.58 18.35 32.02
CA THR A 254 9.73 18.39 30.83
C THR A 254 8.46 17.59 31.08
N ASN A 255 7.39 18.25 31.50
CA ASN A 255 6.04 17.68 31.44
C ASN A 255 5.56 17.76 30.00
N TYR A 256 5.30 16.62 29.36
CA TYR A 256 4.73 16.55 28.02
C TYR A 256 3.27 17.04 28.03
N GLY A 257 3.08 18.36 27.98
CA GLY A 257 1.78 19.01 28.11
C GLY A 257 1.16 19.41 26.77
N PHE A 258 -0.15 19.66 26.79
CA PHE A 258 -0.88 20.23 25.65
C PHE A 258 -0.34 21.61 25.21
N GLN A 259 0.31 22.33 26.13
CA GLN A 259 0.96 23.61 25.86
C GLN A 259 2.18 23.46 24.92
N ASP A 260 2.96 22.38 25.05
CA ASP A 260 4.10 22.10 24.16
C ASP A 260 3.65 21.65 22.77
N TRP A 261 2.50 20.97 22.70
CA TRP A 261 1.86 20.64 21.43
C TRP A 261 1.44 21.90 20.68
N LYS A 262 0.78 22.84 21.37
CA LYS A 262 0.39 24.13 20.80
C LYS A 262 1.59 24.98 20.39
N ARG A 263 2.69 24.94 21.17
CA ARG A 263 3.95 25.62 20.86
C ARG A 263 4.61 25.07 19.59
N SER A 264 4.70 23.75 19.47
CA SER A 264 5.30 23.06 18.31
C SER A 264 4.46 23.27 17.04
N PHE A 265 3.13 23.17 17.16
CA PHE A 265 2.20 23.46 16.07
C PHE A 265 2.39 24.89 15.52
N ARG A 266 2.56 25.88 16.41
CA ARG A 266 2.75 27.28 16.02
C ARG A 266 4.08 27.54 15.33
N ARG A 267 5.12 26.74 15.59
CA ARG A 267 6.43 26.86 14.92
C ARG A 267 6.39 26.39 13.46
N ARG A 268 5.65 25.32 13.16
CA ARG A 268 5.58 24.72 11.82
C ARG A 268 4.13 24.32 11.46
N PRO A 269 3.22 25.29 11.31
CA PRO A 269 1.80 25.00 11.18
C PRO A 269 1.49 24.19 9.91
N PHE A 270 2.13 24.52 8.79
CA PHE A 270 1.90 23.80 7.53
C PHE A 270 2.31 22.33 7.58
N PHE A 271 3.48 22.03 8.17
CA PHE A 271 3.99 20.66 8.26
C PHE A 271 3.14 19.82 9.22
N PHE A 272 2.78 20.35 10.39
CA PHE A 272 1.92 19.64 11.33
C PHE A 272 0.50 19.44 10.77
N ALA A 273 -0.09 20.48 10.16
CA ALA A 273 -1.40 20.36 9.53
C ALA A 273 -1.40 19.32 8.40
N ALA A 274 -0.37 19.30 7.54
CA ALA A 274 -0.25 18.32 6.47
C ALA A 274 -0.20 16.87 7.00
N ASN A 275 0.57 16.60 8.06
CA ASN A 275 0.65 15.25 8.64
C ASN A 275 -0.64 14.84 9.36
N ILE A 276 -1.33 15.77 10.03
CA ILE A 276 -2.65 15.51 10.65
C ILE A 276 -3.69 15.21 9.58
N LEU A 277 -3.72 15.99 8.49
CA LEU A 277 -4.61 15.76 7.36
C LEU A 277 -4.29 14.44 6.66
N LEU A 278 -3.01 14.09 6.52
CA LEU A 278 -2.60 12.81 5.95
C LEU A 278 -3.06 11.64 6.83
N PHE A 279 -2.88 11.73 8.14
CA PHE A 279 -3.36 10.73 9.09
C PHE A 279 -4.89 10.58 9.03
N GLY A 280 -5.62 11.71 9.08
CA GLY A 280 -7.07 11.71 9.03
C GLY A 280 -7.63 11.18 7.70
N SER A 281 -7.04 11.58 6.57
CA SER A 281 -7.42 11.09 5.24
C SER A 281 -7.11 9.61 5.07
N ALA A 282 -5.94 9.13 5.49
CA ALA A 282 -5.57 7.71 5.45
C ALA A 282 -6.52 6.85 6.30
N PHE A 283 -6.87 7.31 7.51
CA PHE A 283 -7.81 6.60 8.38
C PHE A 283 -9.24 6.57 7.81
N THR A 284 -9.67 7.69 7.21
CA THR A 284 -10.97 7.77 6.54
C THR A 284 -11.03 6.85 5.32
N LEU A 285 -9.98 6.86 4.49
CA LEU A 285 -9.85 5.99 3.32
C LEU A 285 -9.79 4.51 3.70
N PHE A 286 -9.11 4.17 4.80
CA PHE A 286 -9.14 2.83 5.37
C PHE A 286 -10.58 2.40 5.71
N GLY A 287 -11.32 3.24 6.44
CA GLY A 287 -12.72 2.96 6.81
C GLY A 287 -13.64 2.79 5.60
N CYS A 288 -13.62 3.74 4.66
CA CYS A 288 -14.42 3.68 3.43
C CYS A 288 -14.01 2.51 2.53
N GLY A 289 -12.71 2.25 2.40
CA GLY A 289 -12.18 1.17 1.59
C GLY A 289 -12.54 -0.21 2.14
N MET A 290 -12.48 -0.37 3.46
CA MET A 290 -12.91 -1.59 4.14
C MET A 290 -14.40 -1.84 3.99
N TYR A 291 -15.21 -0.79 4.21
CA TYR A 291 -16.66 -0.86 4.01
C TYR A 291 -17.02 -1.29 2.58
N SER A 292 -16.40 -0.66 1.58
CA SER A 292 -16.62 -1.02 0.17
C SER A 292 -16.25 -2.47 -0.13
N ALA A 293 -15.13 -2.97 0.40
CA ALA A 293 -14.71 -4.34 0.18
C ALA A 293 -15.70 -5.35 0.81
N ILE A 294 -16.16 -5.10 2.03
CA ILE A 294 -17.11 -5.97 2.73
C ILE A 294 -18.46 -6.02 2.01
N VAL A 295 -18.97 -4.86 1.59
CA VAL A 295 -20.24 -4.78 0.84
C VAL A 295 -20.13 -5.55 -0.48
N ASP A 296 -19.04 -5.36 -1.23
CA ASP A 296 -18.75 -6.11 -2.46
C ASP A 296 -18.71 -7.63 -2.25
N ALA A 297 -18.20 -8.10 -1.11
CA ALA A 297 -18.20 -9.53 -0.77
C ALA A 297 -19.60 -10.05 -0.48
N LEU A 298 -20.41 -9.30 0.28
CA LEU A 298 -21.79 -9.67 0.61
C LEU A 298 -22.67 -9.72 -0.64
N HIS A 299 -22.46 -8.82 -1.61
CA HIS A 299 -23.16 -8.87 -2.90
C HIS A 299 -22.80 -10.13 -3.70
N GLN A 300 -21.50 -10.47 -3.80
CA GLN A 300 -21.05 -11.68 -4.50
C GLN A 300 -21.56 -12.98 -3.86
N GLU A 301 -21.73 -12.99 -2.54
CA GLU A 301 -22.30 -14.14 -1.82
C GLU A 301 -23.79 -14.32 -2.12
N LYS A 302 -24.56 -13.22 -2.14
CA LYS A 302 -26.00 -13.22 -2.44
C LYS A 302 -26.31 -13.67 -3.87
N ASP A 303 -25.49 -13.27 -4.83
CA ASP A 303 -25.65 -13.67 -6.23
C ASP A 303 -25.27 -15.13 -6.49
N GLY A 304 -24.71 -15.84 -5.48
CA GLY A 304 -24.41 -17.27 -5.55
C GLY A 304 -23.31 -17.65 -6.56
N SER A 305 -22.69 -16.67 -7.22
CA SER A 305 -21.83 -16.89 -8.39
C SER A 305 -20.48 -17.53 -8.03
N ARG A 306 -19.90 -17.26 -6.85
CA ARG A 306 -18.54 -17.73 -6.50
C ARG A 306 -18.34 -17.88 -4.98
N ARG A 307 -18.54 -19.10 -4.45
CA ARG A 307 -18.18 -19.44 -3.06
C ARG A 307 -16.81 -20.11 -3.02
N GLY A 308 -15.94 -19.72 -2.09
CA GLY A 308 -14.73 -20.48 -1.78
C GLY A 308 -15.09 -21.91 -1.30
N LEU A 309 -14.35 -22.91 -1.77
CA LEU A 309 -14.47 -24.34 -1.41
C LEU A 309 -15.75 -25.10 -1.83
N THR A 310 -16.59 -24.56 -2.74
CA THR A 310 -17.70 -25.36 -3.29
C THR A 310 -17.25 -26.26 -4.45
N CYS A 311 -17.70 -27.51 -4.46
CA CYS A 311 -17.45 -28.46 -5.56
C CYS A 311 -18.28 -28.17 -6.84
N LYS A 312 -19.08 -27.09 -6.84
CA LYS A 312 -19.78 -26.60 -8.04
C LYS A 312 -18.91 -25.59 -8.77
N GLY A 313 -18.50 -25.91 -9.99
CA GLY A 313 -17.81 -24.97 -10.86
C GLY A 313 -18.66 -23.71 -11.12
N PRO A 314 -18.02 -22.57 -11.42
CA PRO A 314 -18.74 -21.36 -11.80
C PRO A 314 -19.53 -21.64 -13.08
N MET A 315 -20.87 -21.54 -13.00
CA MET A 315 -21.76 -21.61 -14.17
C MET A 315 -21.71 -20.29 -14.95
#